data_AF-A0A960ZGB3-F1
#
_entry.id   AF-A0A960ZGB3-F1
#
_cell.length_a   1.000
_cell.length_b   1.000
_cell.length_c   1.000
_cell.angle_alpha   90.00
_cell.angle_beta   90.00
_cell.angle_gamma   90.00
#
_symmetry.space_group_name_H-M   'P 1'
#
loop_
_entity.id
_entity.type
_entity.pdbx_description
1 polymer ?
#
loop_
_entity_poly.entity_id
_entity_poly.type
_entity_poly.pdbx_seq_one_letter_code
_entity_poly.pdbx_strand_id
1 'polypeptide(L)'
;MLTKQKWPGQIGAALFLSVTLLFAGESVNFKTTVAEAFTQYEFLFSDANEEIARGSWEDMHSYLPDLGVRSKYFILRKYFSISLLEKMFSMPVFVSGPHKNGNLDYNSQNNFGYYNPKFVRAFHKEFMEVIRHSKFKTAAREIYTAHLQNLARQTYLAYHFVLAHPERKIMVETYKNYMENADSCETFQCQPWNYLGGNMAPLSYEPKEVAHFNYYEGHTMGGFWVRRMIDGTADEFYSLLREVMKELDSDF
;
A
#
# COMPACT_ATOMS: atom_id res chain seq x y z
N MET A 1 21.89 27.59 -9.04
CA MET A 1 21.85 26.11 -9.03
C MET A 1 20.84 25.68 -7.99
N LEU A 2 19.71 25.08 -8.39
CA LEU A 2 18.82 24.40 -7.45
C LEU A 2 19.35 22.99 -7.23
N THR A 3 19.50 22.56 -5.98
CA THR A 3 19.82 21.18 -5.64
C THR A 3 18.66 20.29 -6.08
N LYS A 4 18.96 19.18 -6.79
CA LYS A 4 17.93 18.19 -7.18
C LYS A 4 17.46 17.45 -5.93
N GLN A 5 16.46 18.00 -5.22
CA GLN A 5 15.77 17.31 -4.14
C GLN A 5 15.07 16.08 -4.73
N LYS A 6 15.64 14.89 -4.51
CA LYS A 6 15.17 13.63 -5.08
C LYS A 6 13.93 13.16 -4.32
N TRP A 7 12.74 13.46 -4.85
CA TRP A 7 11.49 12.96 -4.28
C TRP A 7 11.28 11.48 -4.66
N PRO A 8 11.17 10.56 -3.68
CA PRO A 8 11.12 9.11 -3.92
C PRO A 8 9.77 8.65 -4.52
N GLY A 9 9.67 8.68 -5.84
CA GLY A 9 8.46 8.46 -6.65
C GLY A 9 7.88 7.03 -6.70
N GLN A 10 7.91 6.28 -5.60
CA GLN A 10 7.45 4.88 -5.50
C GLN A 10 6.46 4.66 -4.35
N ILE A 11 5.21 5.08 -4.51
CA ILE A 11 4.16 4.95 -3.48
C ILE A 11 3.12 3.94 -3.99
N GLY A 12 3.47 2.65 -3.93
CA GLY A 12 2.63 1.61 -4.53
C GLY A 12 2.93 0.17 -4.15
N ALA A 13 3.66 -0.09 -3.06
CA ALA A 13 3.78 -1.43 -2.48
C ALA A 13 2.97 -1.52 -1.18
N ALA A 14 3.31 -0.66 -0.23
CA ALA A 14 2.90 -0.81 1.16
C ALA A 14 1.39 -0.68 1.47
N LEU A 15 0.53 -0.29 0.54
CA LEU A 15 -0.90 0.01 0.81
C LEU A 15 -1.67 -1.22 1.30
N PHE A 16 -1.38 -2.34 0.66
CA PHE A 16 -1.91 -3.64 1.02
C PHE A 16 -1.13 -4.27 2.17
N LEU A 17 0.13 -3.84 2.38
CA LEU A 17 0.87 -4.20 3.58
C LEU A 17 0.27 -3.52 4.83
N SER A 18 -0.24 -2.29 4.73
CA SER A 18 -0.87 -1.58 5.85
C SER A 18 -2.31 -1.98 6.11
N VAL A 19 -3.13 -2.18 5.07
CA VAL A 19 -4.55 -2.59 5.24
C VAL A 19 -4.71 -4.09 5.51
N THR A 20 -3.72 -4.91 5.17
CA THR A 20 -3.89 -6.38 5.14
C THR A 20 -2.76 -7.17 5.79
N LEU A 21 -1.51 -6.69 5.83
CA LEU A 21 -0.42 -7.44 6.44
C LEU A 21 -0.29 -7.08 7.93
N LEU A 22 -1.23 -7.70 8.65
CA LEU A 22 -1.48 -7.67 10.08
C LEU A 22 -1.49 -9.15 10.54
N PHE A 23 -0.51 -9.81 11.19
CA PHE A 23 0.84 -9.55 11.73
C PHE A 23 1.65 -10.89 11.76
N ALA A 24 2.84 -10.99 12.39
CA ALA A 24 3.56 -12.24 12.73
C ALA A 24 4.51 -12.17 13.97
N GLY A 25 4.40 -13.10 14.92
CA GLY A 25 5.53 -13.45 15.80
C GLY A 25 6.50 -14.46 15.14
N GLU A 26 7.35 -15.12 15.92
CA GLU A 26 8.23 -16.21 15.43
C GLU A 26 7.47 -17.51 15.07
N SER A 27 6.13 -17.46 15.01
CA SER A 27 5.25 -18.57 14.72
C SER A 27 5.29 -18.95 13.23
N VAL A 28 5.62 -20.21 12.91
CA VAL A 28 5.69 -20.72 11.52
C VAL A 28 4.29 -20.87 10.87
N ASN A 29 3.22 -20.54 11.60
CA ASN A 29 1.83 -20.67 11.16
C ASN A 29 1.19 -19.28 10.98
N PHE A 30 0.89 -18.92 9.74
CA PHE A 30 0.26 -17.66 9.34
C PHE A 30 -0.94 -17.25 10.21
N LYS A 31 -1.74 -18.19 10.71
CA LYS A 31 -2.97 -17.88 11.47
C LYS A 31 -2.69 -17.47 12.92
N THR A 32 -1.67 -18.07 13.55
CA THR A 32 -1.15 -17.65 14.85
C THR A 32 -0.43 -16.31 14.72
N THR A 33 0.38 -16.20 13.67
CA THR A 33 1.06 -14.99 13.19
C THR A 33 0.09 -13.80 13.11
N VAL A 34 -1.02 -13.92 12.38
CA VAL A 34 -2.05 -12.87 12.28
C VAL A 34 -2.66 -12.51 13.63
N ALA A 35 -2.97 -13.51 14.45
CA ALA A 35 -3.56 -13.30 15.78
C ALA A 35 -2.65 -12.48 16.72
N GLU A 36 -1.37 -12.83 16.78
CA GLU A 36 -0.42 -12.42 17.84
C GLU A 36 -0.29 -10.91 18.03
N ALA A 37 -0.33 -10.13 16.94
CA ALA A 37 -0.19 -8.68 17.01
C ALA A 37 -1.40 -7.86 16.53
N PHE A 38 -2.53 -8.49 16.18
CA PHE A 38 -3.82 -7.79 16.36
C PHE A 38 -3.99 -7.43 17.84
N THR A 39 -3.55 -8.31 18.75
CA THR A 39 -3.44 -8.03 20.19
C THR A 39 -2.28 -7.09 20.60
N GLN A 40 -1.46 -6.59 19.66
CA GLN A 40 -0.33 -5.70 19.97
C GLN A 40 -0.35 -4.39 19.16
N TYR A 41 -1.25 -4.19 18.19
CA TYR A 41 -1.20 -3.05 17.28
C TYR A 41 -1.16 -1.70 17.99
N GLU A 42 -2.00 -1.46 19.00
CA GLU A 42 -1.99 -0.17 19.74
C GLU A 42 -0.66 0.08 20.45
N PHE A 43 -0.04 -0.96 21.01
CA PHE A 43 1.30 -0.86 21.61
C PHE A 43 2.36 -0.57 20.54
N LEU A 44 2.29 -1.23 19.37
CA LEU A 44 3.20 -1.03 18.25
C LEU A 44 3.02 0.34 17.59
N PHE A 45 1.80 0.87 17.55
CA PHE A 45 1.51 2.21 17.06
C PHE A 45 2.07 3.28 18.01
N SER A 46 1.96 3.05 19.33
CA SER A 46 2.63 3.89 20.35
C SER A 46 4.16 3.83 20.24
N ASP A 47 4.75 2.63 20.18
CA ASP A 47 6.19 2.41 20.04
C ASP A 47 6.75 3.05 18.76
N ALA A 48 6.05 2.88 17.63
CA ALA A 48 6.42 3.52 16.37
C ALA A 48 6.30 5.04 16.44
N ASN A 49 5.28 5.61 17.09
CA ASN A 49 5.19 7.05 17.29
C ASN A 49 6.36 7.59 18.13
N GLU A 50 6.90 6.80 19.06
CA GLU A 50 8.16 7.14 19.74
C GLU A 50 9.40 6.97 18.83
N GLU A 51 9.51 5.92 18.01
CA GLU A 51 10.58 5.77 17.00
C GLU A 51 10.57 6.95 15.99
N ILE A 52 9.39 7.40 15.58
CA ILE A 52 9.15 8.55 14.71
C ILE A 52 9.58 9.85 15.42
N ALA A 53 9.17 10.06 16.67
CA ALA A 53 9.58 11.21 17.48
C ALA A 53 11.10 11.24 17.74
N ARG A 54 11.76 10.08 17.75
CA ARG A 54 13.23 9.93 17.81
C ARG A 54 13.94 10.20 16.48
N GLY A 55 13.21 10.38 15.37
CA GLY A 55 13.76 10.85 14.10
C GLY A 55 13.83 9.81 12.96
N SER A 56 13.22 8.63 13.09
CA SER A 56 13.30 7.53 12.09
C SER A 56 12.65 7.78 10.72
N TRP A 57 12.35 9.03 10.37
CA TRP A 57 11.79 9.48 9.09
C TRP A 57 12.55 8.94 7.87
N GLU A 58 13.86 8.80 7.99
CA GLU A 58 14.76 8.31 6.95
C GLU A 58 14.51 6.82 6.66
N ASP A 59 14.47 5.98 7.70
CA ASP A 59 14.14 4.55 7.60
C ASP A 59 12.68 4.28 7.18
N MET A 60 11.78 5.24 7.45
CA MET A 60 10.38 5.21 7.06
C MET A 60 10.15 5.65 5.60
N HIS A 61 11.10 6.40 5.02
CA HIS A 61 10.97 7.07 3.71
C HIS A 61 9.65 7.84 3.54
N SER A 62 9.15 8.45 4.63
CA SER A 62 7.93 9.26 4.67
C SER A 62 8.14 10.45 5.61
N TYR A 63 7.51 11.58 5.29
CA TYR A 63 7.47 12.79 6.12
C TYR A 63 6.11 12.97 6.83
N LEU A 64 5.21 11.99 6.69
CA LEU A 64 3.90 11.94 7.35
C LEU A 64 3.81 10.59 8.10
N PRO A 65 3.74 10.56 9.43
CA PRO A 65 3.80 9.30 10.17
C PRO A 65 2.43 8.62 10.28
N ASP A 66 1.38 9.38 10.58
CA ASP A 66 0.02 8.87 10.78
C ASP A 66 -0.67 8.51 9.46
N LEU A 67 -0.21 9.13 8.37
CA LEU A 67 -0.89 9.15 7.08
C LEU A 67 -0.24 8.24 6.05
N GLY A 68 -1.09 7.65 5.21
CA GLY A 68 -0.69 6.82 4.10
C GLY A 68 0.01 5.55 4.55
N VAL A 69 1.04 5.21 3.79
CA VAL A 69 1.21 3.82 3.36
C VAL A 69 2.55 3.25 3.79
N ARG A 70 3.65 3.96 3.53
CA ARG A 70 4.99 3.55 3.97
C ARG A 70 5.08 3.51 5.49
N SER A 71 4.47 4.50 6.13
CA SER A 71 4.48 4.70 7.58
C SER A 71 3.76 3.57 8.31
N LYS A 72 2.53 3.24 7.92
CA LYS A 72 1.80 2.10 8.50
C LYS A 72 2.53 0.76 8.26
N TYR A 73 3.17 0.56 7.09
CA TYR A 73 4.05 -0.60 6.89
C TYR A 73 5.34 -0.57 7.74
N PHE A 74 5.92 0.59 8.01
CA PHE A 74 7.11 0.71 8.85
C PHE A 74 6.89 0.15 10.26
N ILE A 75 5.70 0.38 10.83
CA ILE A 75 5.25 -0.23 12.10
C ILE A 75 5.19 -1.75 11.96
N LEU A 76 4.54 -2.21 10.89
CA LEU A 76 4.22 -3.62 10.66
C LEU A 76 5.41 -4.45 10.15
N ARG A 77 6.49 -3.86 9.66
CA ARG A 77 7.66 -4.61 9.10
C ARG A 77 8.39 -5.47 10.12
N LYS A 78 8.29 -5.15 11.42
CA LYS A 78 8.77 -6.00 12.54
C LYS A 78 8.06 -7.37 12.52
N TYR A 79 6.83 -7.38 12.00
CA TYR A 79 5.88 -8.50 11.95
C TYR A 79 5.71 -9.07 10.52
N PHE A 80 5.91 -8.26 9.48
CA PHE A 80 6.00 -8.75 8.10
C PHE A 80 7.10 -8.07 7.32
N SER A 81 8.35 -8.45 7.59
CA SER A 81 9.36 -8.36 6.54
C SER A 81 8.92 -9.19 5.34
N ILE A 82 9.26 -8.75 4.12
CA ILE A 82 8.94 -9.50 2.90
C ILE A 82 9.58 -10.91 2.99
N SER A 83 10.79 -11.04 3.53
CA SER A 83 11.44 -12.33 3.81
C SER A 83 10.57 -13.32 4.59
N LEU A 84 9.80 -12.84 5.59
CA LEU A 84 8.96 -13.70 6.40
C LEU A 84 7.72 -14.18 5.64
N LEU A 85 7.13 -13.30 4.81
CA LEU A 85 6.04 -13.67 3.91
C LEU A 85 6.49 -14.67 2.83
N GLU A 86 7.65 -14.42 2.23
CA GLU A 86 8.20 -15.30 1.20
C GLU A 86 8.51 -16.70 1.75
N LYS A 87 8.95 -16.76 3.02
CA LYS A 87 9.11 -18.01 3.79
C LYS A 87 7.76 -18.69 4.10
N MET A 88 6.77 -17.95 4.60
CA MET A 88 5.45 -18.51 4.97
C MET A 88 4.69 -19.07 3.76
N PHE A 89 4.63 -18.32 2.67
CA PHE A 89 3.93 -18.72 1.46
C PHE A 89 4.80 -19.55 0.49
N SER A 90 6.08 -19.77 0.83
CA SER A 90 7.06 -20.52 0.02
C SER A 90 7.15 -20.03 -1.44
N MET A 91 6.97 -18.72 -1.66
CA MET A 91 6.99 -18.08 -2.97
C MET A 91 7.31 -16.58 -2.82
N PRO A 92 7.96 -15.94 -3.80
CA PRO A 92 8.29 -14.52 -3.70
C PRO A 92 7.05 -13.62 -3.68
N VAL A 93 7.11 -12.49 -2.98
CA VAL A 93 6.04 -11.47 -2.97
C VAL A 93 6.07 -10.66 -4.27
N PHE A 94 7.27 -10.43 -4.81
CA PHE A 94 7.51 -9.73 -6.08
C PHE A 94 8.18 -10.64 -7.10
N VAL A 95 7.66 -10.70 -8.34
CA VAL A 95 8.29 -11.46 -9.44
C VAL A 95 9.44 -10.70 -10.10
N SER A 96 9.39 -9.37 -10.05
CA SER A 96 10.41 -8.48 -10.59
C SER A 96 10.29 -7.08 -9.97
N GLY A 97 11.30 -6.24 -10.20
CA GLY A 97 11.36 -4.87 -9.70
C GLY A 97 12.68 -4.55 -8.99
N PRO A 98 12.73 -3.44 -8.24
CA PRO A 98 13.92 -3.01 -7.52
C PRO A 98 14.02 -3.60 -6.11
N HIS A 99 12.92 -4.12 -5.55
CA HIS A 99 12.86 -4.72 -4.22
C HIS A 99 13.63 -6.04 -4.18
N LYS A 100 14.50 -6.26 -3.19
CA LYS A 100 15.46 -7.38 -3.14
C LYS A 100 15.72 -7.84 -1.72
N ASN A 101 15.99 -9.14 -1.56
CA ASN A 101 16.39 -9.76 -0.29
C ASN A 101 15.46 -9.41 0.88
N GLY A 102 14.14 -9.35 0.63
CA GLY A 102 13.13 -8.97 1.63
C GLY A 102 13.01 -7.48 1.95
N ASN A 103 13.73 -6.60 1.24
CA ASN A 103 13.72 -5.15 1.46
C ASN A 103 12.97 -4.41 0.34
N LEU A 104 12.17 -3.41 0.73
CA LEU A 104 11.65 -2.42 -0.21
C LEU A 104 12.75 -1.41 -0.55
N ASP A 105 13.01 -1.24 -1.84
CA ASP A 105 13.60 -0.02 -2.37
C ASP A 105 12.49 1.01 -2.62
N TYR A 106 12.69 2.24 -2.16
CA TYR A 106 11.79 3.38 -2.37
C TYR A 106 12.41 4.47 -3.27
N ASN A 107 13.68 4.32 -3.65
CA ASN A 107 14.50 5.34 -4.32
C ASN A 107 14.67 5.09 -5.83
N SER A 108 14.35 3.89 -6.32
CA SER A 108 14.36 3.57 -7.75
C SER A 108 13.37 4.47 -8.52
N GLN A 109 13.86 5.14 -9.57
CA GLN A 109 13.07 6.16 -10.30
C GLN A 109 12.41 5.62 -11.58
N ASN A 110 12.91 4.50 -12.11
CA ASN A 110 12.58 3.92 -13.42
C ASN A 110 12.04 2.48 -13.34
N ASN A 111 11.80 1.96 -12.14
CA ASN A 111 11.25 0.62 -11.90
C ASN A 111 10.27 0.64 -10.70
N PHE A 112 9.48 -0.41 -10.49
CA PHE A 112 8.63 -0.60 -9.31
C PHE A 112 8.46 -2.09 -9.00
N GLY A 113 7.94 -2.45 -7.82
CA GLY A 113 7.67 -3.84 -7.46
C GLY A 113 6.48 -4.42 -8.22
N TYR A 114 6.71 -5.41 -9.06
CA TYR A 114 5.69 -6.21 -9.75
C TYR A 114 5.29 -7.38 -8.85
N TYR A 115 4.05 -7.41 -8.37
CA TYR A 115 3.62 -8.46 -7.45
C TYR A 115 3.52 -9.83 -8.11
N ASN A 116 3.74 -10.87 -7.31
CA ASN A 116 3.44 -12.24 -7.70
C ASN A 116 1.93 -12.50 -7.55
N PRO A 117 1.14 -12.66 -8.64
CA PRO A 117 -0.30 -12.93 -8.52
C PRO A 117 -0.63 -14.23 -7.77
N LYS A 118 0.30 -15.21 -7.71
CA LYS A 118 0.12 -16.41 -6.89
C LYS A 118 0.20 -16.08 -5.39
N PHE A 119 1.13 -15.21 -5.00
CA PHE A 119 1.25 -14.74 -3.62
C PHE A 119 -0.01 -13.98 -3.21
N VAL A 120 -0.45 -13.00 -4.01
CA VAL A 120 -1.62 -12.16 -3.69
C VAL A 120 -2.87 -13.02 -3.46
N ARG A 121 -3.14 -14.02 -4.32
CA ARG A 121 -4.30 -14.93 -4.16
C ARG A 121 -4.16 -15.91 -2.99
N ALA A 122 -2.98 -16.44 -2.73
CA ALA A 122 -2.74 -17.31 -1.58
C ALA A 122 -2.91 -16.54 -0.26
N PHE A 123 -2.35 -15.33 -0.21
CA PHE A 123 -2.45 -14.41 0.91
C PHE A 123 -3.91 -13.96 1.16
N HIS A 124 -4.65 -13.57 0.11
CA HIS A 124 -6.09 -13.27 0.15
C HIS A 124 -6.86 -14.41 0.83
N LYS A 125 -6.68 -15.66 0.37
CA LYS A 125 -7.34 -16.84 0.94
C LYS A 125 -7.08 -16.98 2.43
N GLU A 126 -5.82 -17.00 2.85
CA GLU A 126 -5.48 -17.25 4.27
C GLU A 126 -5.88 -16.08 5.17
N PHE A 127 -5.71 -14.83 4.74
CA PHE A 127 -6.14 -13.64 5.50
C PHE A 127 -7.66 -13.64 5.71
N MET A 128 -8.41 -13.94 4.64
CA MET A 128 -9.88 -14.00 4.71
C MET A 128 -10.42 -15.17 5.55
N GLU A 129 -9.63 -16.21 5.82
CA GLU A 129 -10.00 -17.24 6.80
C GLU A 129 -9.88 -16.71 8.24
N VAL A 130 -8.82 -15.95 8.55
CA VAL A 130 -8.59 -15.43 9.92
C VAL A 130 -9.57 -14.30 10.27
N ILE A 131 -9.74 -13.32 9.39
CA ILE A 131 -10.62 -12.14 9.65
C ILE A 131 -12.10 -12.51 9.80
N ARG A 132 -12.53 -13.67 9.27
CA ARG A 132 -13.90 -14.20 9.39
C ARG A 132 -14.14 -14.92 10.72
N HIS A 133 -13.09 -15.36 11.42
CA HIS A 133 -13.22 -15.98 12.73
C HIS A 133 -13.56 -14.93 13.79
N SER A 134 -14.69 -15.12 14.49
CA SER A 134 -15.39 -14.07 15.25
C SER A 134 -14.52 -13.30 16.25
N LYS A 135 -13.63 -13.98 16.98
CA LYS A 135 -12.72 -13.35 17.94
C LYS A 135 -11.74 -12.36 17.29
N PHE A 136 -11.26 -12.68 16.08
CA PHE A 136 -10.37 -11.78 15.33
C PHE A 136 -11.15 -10.68 14.64
N LYS A 137 -12.35 -10.96 14.15
CA LYS A 137 -13.22 -9.97 13.51
C LYS A 137 -13.50 -8.74 14.38
N THR A 138 -13.69 -8.91 15.70
CA THR A 138 -13.90 -7.79 16.64
C THR A 138 -12.65 -6.91 16.77
N ALA A 139 -11.51 -7.49 17.18
CA ALA A 139 -10.26 -6.73 17.34
C ALA A 139 -9.78 -6.11 16.02
N ALA A 140 -9.95 -6.81 14.90
CA ALA A 140 -9.64 -6.30 13.57
C ALA A 140 -10.53 -5.10 13.19
N ARG A 141 -11.81 -5.09 13.58
CA ARG A 141 -12.70 -3.95 13.32
C ARG A 141 -12.30 -2.72 14.14
N GLU A 142 -11.91 -2.89 15.40
CA GLU A 142 -11.46 -1.79 16.27
C GLU A 142 -10.23 -1.10 15.67
N ILE A 143 -9.19 -1.87 15.35
CA ILE A 143 -7.95 -1.37 14.73
C ILE A 143 -8.21 -0.81 13.32
N TYR A 144 -9.07 -1.45 12.52
CA TYR A 144 -9.43 -0.95 11.20
C TYR A 144 -10.14 0.40 11.29
N THR A 145 -11.13 0.55 12.17
CA THR A 145 -11.91 1.79 12.34
C THR A 145 -11.01 2.93 12.80
N ALA A 146 -10.11 2.67 13.75
CA ALA A 146 -9.20 3.68 14.26
C ALA A 146 -8.09 4.10 13.26
N HIS A 147 -7.53 3.17 12.48
CA HIS A 147 -6.26 3.40 11.77
C HIS A 147 -6.25 3.19 10.25
N LEU A 148 -7.22 2.45 9.70
CA LEU A 148 -7.19 1.93 8.32
C LEU A 148 -8.44 2.28 7.49
N GLN A 149 -9.58 2.58 8.11
CA GLN A 149 -10.87 2.78 7.44
C GLN A 149 -10.81 3.86 6.35
N ASN A 150 -10.31 5.06 6.69
CA ASN A 150 -10.19 6.15 5.71
C ASN A 150 -9.22 5.80 4.57
N LEU A 151 -8.15 5.07 4.85
CA LEU A 151 -7.19 4.62 3.83
C LEU A 151 -7.82 3.59 2.90
N ALA A 152 -8.55 2.60 3.42
CA ALA A 152 -9.26 1.58 2.64
C ALA A 152 -10.36 2.19 1.76
N ARG A 153 -11.20 3.08 2.32
CA ARG A 153 -12.26 3.81 1.59
C ARG A 153 -11.69 4.68 0.47
N GLN A 154 -10.63 5.45 0.74
CA GLN A 154 -9.95 6.24 -0.30
C GLN A 154 -9.30 5.35 -1.38
N THR A 155 -8.76 4.19 -0.99
CA THR A 155 -8.19 3.23 -1.93
C THR A 155 -9.26 2.65 -2.85
N TYR A 156 -10.44 2.33 -2.32
CA TYR A 156 -11.59 1.86 -3.08
C TYR A 156 -12.06 2.93 -4.08
N LEU A 157 -12.24 4.18 -3.63
CA LEU A 157 -12.59 5.29 -4.53
C LEU A 157 -11.51 5.53 -5.59
N ALA A 158 -10.22 5.39 -5.25
CA ALA A 158 -9.13 5.50 -6.21
C ALA A 158 -9.16 4.41 -7.30
N TYR A 159 -9.60 3.18 -6.99
CA TYR A 159 -9.80 2.13 -8.00
C TYR A 159 -10.91 2.55 -8.98
N HIS A 160 -12.05 2.99 -8.46
CA HIS A 160 -13.18 3.42 -9.26
C HIS A 160 -12.89 4.67 -10.09
N PHE A 161 -12.15 5.64 -9.54
CA PHE A 161 -11.68 6.83 -10.27
C PHE A 161 -10.74 6.44 -11.42
N VAL A 162 -9.70 5.62 -11.14
CA VAL A 162 -8.78 5.16 -12.18
C VAL A 162 -9.50 4.33 -13.25
N LEU A 163 -10.47 3.49 -12.88
CA LEU A 163 -11.31 2.76 -13.83
C LEU A 163 -12.18 3.68 -14.69
N ALA A 164 -12.83 4.67 -14.10
CA ALA A 164 -13.73 5.61 -14.79
C ALA A 164 -12.99 6.65 -15.65
N HIS A 165 -11.69 6.87 -15.41
CA HIS A 165 -10.88 7.84 -16.15
C HIS A 165 -10.96 7.60 -17.67
N PRO A 166 -11.43 8.58 -18.48
CA PRO A 166 -11.72 8.34 -19.91
C PRO A 166 -10.47 7.92 -20.69
N GLU A 167 -9.31 8.47 -20.33
CA GLU A 167 -8.02 8.18 -20.96
C GLU A 167 -7.24 7.08 -20.23
N ARG A 168 -7.86 6.25 -19.37
CA ARG A 168 -7.17 5.25 -18.51
C ARG A 168 -6.09 4.43 -19.25
N LYS A 169 -6.38 3.95 -20.46
CA LYS A 169 -5.42 3.16 -21.27
C LYS A 169 -4.19 3.98 -21.65
N ILE A 170 -4.38 5.24 -22.05
CA ILE A 170 -3.30 6.17 -22.38
C ILE A 170 -2.49 6.46 -21.11
N MET A 171 -3.16 6.79 -20.00
CA MET A 171 -2.50 7.06 -18.72
C MET A 171 -1.63 5.90 -18.22
N VAL A 172 -2.13 4.65 -18.32
CA VAL A 172 -1.36 3.46 -17.93
C VAL A 172 -0.12 3.28 -18.80
N GLU A 173 -0.25 3.35 -20.13
CA GLU A 173 0.88 3.15 -21.04
C GLU A 173 1.87 4.33 -21.02
N THR A 174 1.40 5.58 -20.88
CA THR A 174 2.25 6.76 -20.72
C THR A 174 3.04 6.71 -19.40
N TYR A 175 2.42 6.32 -18.28
CA TYR A 175 3.16 6.12 -17.03
C TYR A 175 4.19 4.99 -17.17
N LYS A 176 3.83 3.85 -17.77
CA LYS A 176 4.77 2.74 -18.04
C LYS A 176 5.95 3.20 -18.88
N ASN A 177 5.70 3.90 -19.99
CA ASN A 177 6.74 4.45 -20.86
C ASN A 177 7.65 5.46 -20.14
N TYR A 178 7.10 6.29 -19.23
CA TYR A 178 7.91 7.19 -18.39
C TYR A 178 8.71 6.47 -17.31
N MET A 179 8.28 5.29 -16.84
CA MET A 179 9.13 4.44 -15.98
C MET A 179 10.27 3.84 -16.82
N GLU A 180 9.96 3.21 -17.96
CA GLU A 180 10.93 2.53 -18.83
C GLU A 180 11.97 3.48 -19.44
N ASN A 181 11.57 4.73 -19.76
CA ASN A 181 12.43 5.75 -20.39
C ASN A 181 12.67 6.97 -19.49
N ALA A 182 12.72 6.79 -18.16
CA ALA A 182 12.80 7.91 -17.19
C ALA A 182 13.97 8.89 -17.45
N ASP A 183 15.10 8.40 -17.95
CA ASP A 183 16.28 9.23 -18.25
C ASP A 183 16.10 10.16 -19.46
N SER A 184 15.09 9.94 -20.32
CA SER A 184 14.72 10.87 -21.41
C SER A 184 13.72 11.94 -20.95
N CYS A 185 13.32 11.96 -19.68
CA CYS A 185 12.36 12.92 -19.15
C CYS A 185 13.05 14.19 -18.63
N GLU A 186 13.23 15.16 -19.52
CA GLU A 186 13.83 16.47 -19.18
C GLU A 186 12.89 17.41 -18.40
N THR A 187 11.57 17.19 -18.45
CA THR A 187 10.57 18.08 -17.83
C THR A 187 10.04 17.54 -16.50
N PHE A 188 9.50 18.42 -15.66
CA PHE A 188 8.84 18.02 -14.41
C PHE A 188 7.54 17.23 -14.68
N GLN A 189 6.88 17.50 -15.80
CA GLN A 189 5.57 16.94 -16.17
C GLN A 189 5.62 15.45 -16.53
N CYS A 190 6.69 14.98 -17.18
CA CYS A 190 6.87 13.55 -17.50
C CYS A 190 7.45 12.73 -16.33
N GLN A 191 7.83 13.35 -15.21
CA GLN A 191 8.36 12.60 -14.07
C GLN A 191 7.26 11.65 -13.57
N PRO A 192 7.50 10.32 -13.46
CA PRO A 192 6.41 9.34 -13.36
C PRO A 192 5.46 9.56 -12.15
N TRP A 193 5.99 10.10 -11.05
CA TRP A 193 5.21 10.44 -9.86
C TRP A 193 4.35 11.71 -10.04
N ASN A 194 4.85 12.71 -10.75
CA ASN A 194 4.15 13.97 -11.00
C ASN A 194 3.10 13.80 -12.13
N TYR A 195 3.41 12.96 -13.13
CA TYR A 195 2.44 12.56 -14.15
C TYR A 195 1.21 11.89 -13.52
N LEU A 196 1.42 10.89 -12.66
CA LEU A 196 0.33 10.27 -11.91
C LEU A 196 -0.38 11.27 -10.98
N GLY A 197 0.38 12.11 -10.26
CA GLY A 197 -0.18 13.13 -9.38
C GLY A 197 -1.14 14.09 -10.09
N GLY A 198 -0.74 14.61 -11.25
CA GLY A 198 -1.58 15.48 -12.07
C GLY A 198 -2.88 14.82 -12.56
N ASN A 199 -2.81 13.55 -12.99
CA ASN A 199 -4.01 12.80 -13.38
C ASN A 199 -4.92 12.47 -12.18
N MET A 200 -4.36 12.33 -10.98
CA MET A 200 -5.12 12.01 -9.75
C MET A 200 -5.54 13.25 -8.95
N ALA A 201 -5.13 14.45 -9.34
CA ALA A 201 -5.50 15.68 -8.66
C ALA A 201 -7.02 15.88 -8.49
N PRO A 202 -7.90 15.55 -9.47
CA PRO A 202 -9.35 15.68 -9.28
C PRO A 202 -9.90 14.79 -8.16
N LEU A 203 -9.39 13.55 -8.04
CA LEU A 203 -9.72 12.66 -6.92
C LEU A 203 -9.33 13.27 -5.58
N SER A 204 -8.26 14.07 -5.52
CA SER A 204 -7.86 14.77 -4.29
C SER A 204 -8.72 16.00 -3.93
N TYR A 205 -9.68 16.39 -4.78
CA TYR A 205 -10.61 17.49 -4.52
C TYR A 205 -12.08 17.05 -4.42
N GLU A 206 -12.45 15.89 -4.97
CA GLU A 206 -13.84 15.41 -5.02
C GLU A 206 -13.98 13.95 -4.54
N PRO A 207 -13.98 13.72 -3.21
CA PRO A 207 -15.19 13.12 -2.64
C PRO A 207 -15.65 13.83 -1.36
N LYS A 208 -16.91 14.25 -1.34
CA LYS A 208 -17.63 14.68 -0.13
C LYS A 208 -18.14 13.48 0.72
N GLU A 209 -17.89 12.27 0.23
CA GLU A 209 -18.45 11.00 0.70
C GLU A 209 -17.59 10.33 1.77
N VAL A 210 -16.31 10.69 1.88
CA VAL A 210 -15.39 10.20 2.92
C VAL A 210 -15.12 11.31 3.93
N ALA A 211 -15.64 11.14 5.14
CA ALA A 211 -15.25 11.98 6.28
C ALA A 211 -13.73 11.92 6.47
N HIS A 212 -13.08 13.07 6.59
CA HIS A 212 -11.62 13.19 6.71
C HIS A 212 -10.81 12.62 5.52
N PHE A 213 -11.36 12.71 4.30
CA PHE A 213 -10.61 12.47 3.06
C PHE A 213 -9.25 13.20 3.07
N ASN A 214 -8.18 12.51 2.72
CA ASN A 214 -6.82 13.03 2.81
C ASN A 214 -6.21 13.28 1.42
N TYR A 215 -5.92 14.55 1.12
CA TYR A 215 -5.35 14.98 -0.17
C TYR A 215 -4.14 14.14 -0.61
N TYR A 216 -3.22 13.81 0.30
CA TYR A 216 -2.01 13.04 0.01
C TYR A 216 -2.29 11.57 -0.25
N GLU A 217 -3.23 10.96 0.48
CA GLU A 217 -3.63 9.58 0.25
C GLU A 217 -4.34 9.45 -1.11
N GLY A 218 -5.36 10.27 -1.39
CA GLY A 218 -6.03 10.32 -2.70
C GLY A 218 -5.06 10.48 -3.88
N HIS A 219 -4.12 11.42 -3.77
CA HIS A 219 -3.10 11.73 -4.79
C HIS A 219 -2.14 10.56 -5.03
N THR A 220 -1.96 9.66 -4.05
CA THR A 220 -0.99 8.55 -4.15
C THR A 220 -1.64 7.19 -4.44
N MET A 221 -2.89 6.95 -4.02
CA MET A 221 -3.59 5.67 -4.25
C MET A 221 -3.90 5.39 -5.72
N GLY A 222 -4.21 6.41 -6.52
CA GLY A 222 -4.40 6.21 -7.97
C GLY A 222 -3.14 5.67 -8.66
N GLY A 223 -1.97 6.11 -8.21
CA GLY A 223 -0.68 5.58 -8.69
C GLY A 223 -0.44 4.13 -8.28
N PHE A 224 -0.90 3.70 -7.10
CA PHE A 224 -0.89 2.28 -6.71
C PHE A 224 -1.69 1.46 -7.73
N TRP A 225 -2.91 1.88 -8.07
CA TRP A 225 -3.76 1.16 -9.01
C TRP A 225 -3.21 1.10 -10.43
N VAL A 226 -2.62 2.18 -10.94
CA VAL A 226 -1.95 2.15 -12.26
C VAL A 226 -0.82 1.11 -12.28
N ARG A 227 0.00 1.01 -11.23
CA ARG A 227 1.03 -0.04 -11.13
C ARG A 227 0.42 -1.45 -11.08
N ARG A 228 -0.71 -1.63 -10.38
CA ARG A 228 -1.45 -2.91 -10.36
C ARG A 228 -2.08 -3.30 -11.71
N MET A 229 -2.41 -2.32 -12.54
CA MET A 229 -2.89 -2.58 -13.91
C MET A 229 -1.75 -2.98 -14.85
N ILE A 230 -0.50 -2.57 -14.56
CA ILE A 230 0.68 -2.94 -15.36
C ILE A 230 1.24 -4.31 -14.95
N ASP A 231 1.30 -4.63 -13.64
CA ASP A 231 1.73 -5.96 -13.18
C ASP A 231 0.63 -7.04 -13.24
N GLY A 232 -0.58 -6.66 -13.67
CA GLY A 232 -1.69 -7.58 -13.92
C GLY A 232 -2.34 -8.15 -12.66
N THR A 233 -2.23 -7.46 -11.52
CA THR A 233 -2.77 -7.93 -10.22
C THR A 233 -3.92 -7.05 -9.67
N ALA A 234 -4.36 -6.02 -10.40
CA ALA A 234 -5.37 -5.06 -9.94
C ALA A 234 -6.66 -5.71 -9.41
N ASP A 235 -7.13 -6.78 -10.04
CA ASP A 235 -8.41 -7.39 -9.67
C ASP A 235 -8.28 -8.29 -8.44
N GLU A 236 -7.13 -8.95 -8.21
CA GLU A 236 -6.82 -9.60 -6.92
C GLU A 236 -6.78 -8.58 -5.77
N PHE A 237 -6.04 -7.48 -5.95
CA PHE A 237 -5.90 -6.45 -4.93
C PHE A 237 -7.25 -5.77 -4.61
N TYR A 238 -8.08 -5.51 -5.63
CA TYR A 238 -9.43 -4.97 -5.44
C TYR A 238 -10.36 -5.99 -4.77
N SER A 239 -10.30 -7.26 -5.15
CA SER A 239 -11.13 -8.31 -4.56
C SER A 239 -10.88 -8.48 -3.07
N LEU A 240 -9.61 -8.53 -2.64
CA LEU A 240 -9.28 -8.61 -1.22
C LEU A 240 -9.72 -7.34 -0.47
N LEU A 241 -9.41 -6.15 -0.98
CA LEU A 241 -9.87 -4.88 -0.38
C LEU A 241 -11.39 -4.87 -0.16
N ARG A 242 -12.15 -5.27 -1.19
CA ARG A 242 -13.62 -5.39 -1.12
C ARG A 242 -14.10 -6.40 -0.10
N GLU A 243 -13.39 -7.51 0.08
CA GLU A 243 -13.70 -8.47 1.14
C GLU A 243 -13.34 -7.95 2.54
N VAL A 244 -12.21 -7.27 2.74
CA VAL A 244 -11.86 -6.64 4.03
C VAL A 244 -12.92 -5.61 4.42
N MET A 245 -13.29 -4.72 3.50
CA MET A 245 -14.33 -3.71 3.71
C MET A 245 -15.68 -4.37 4.00
N LYS A 246 -16.08 -5.42 3.26
CA LYS A 246 -17.32 -6.16 3.55
C LYS A 246 -17.36 -6.77 4.95
N GLU A 247 -16.23 -7.25 5.49
CA GLU A 247 -16.20 -7.82 6.83
C GLU A 247 -16.15 -6.74 7.94
N LEU A 248 -15.33 -5.69 7.77
CA LEU A 248 -15.05 -4.72 8.84
C LEU A 248 -15.84 -3.40 8.74
N ASP A 249 -16.27 -3.03 7.54
CA ASP A 249 -16.72 -1.70 7.11
C ASP A 249 -18.01 -1.77 6.26
N SER A 250 -18.95 -2.62 6.67
CA SER A 250 -20.14 -3.04 5.90
C SER A 250 -21.11 -1.94 5.48
N ASP A 251 -20.87 -0.72 5.95
CA ASP A 251 -21.79 0.41 5.93
C ASP A 251 -21.33 1.48 4.91
N PHE A 252 -20.37 1.12 4.04
CA PHE A 252 -19.79 1.92 2.95
C PHE A 252 -19.79 1.13 1.62
#